data_AF-A0A926ZMX9-F1
#
_entry.id   AF-A0A926ZMX9-F1
#
_cell.length_a   1.000
_cell.length_b   1.000
_cell.length_c   1.000
_cell.angle_alpha   90.00
_cell.angle_beta   90.00
_cell.angle_gamma   90.00
#
_symmetry.space_group_name_H-M   'P 1'
#
loop_
_entity.id
_entity.type
_entity.pdbx_description
1 polymer ?
#
loop_
_entity_poly.entity_id
_entity_poly.type
_entity_poly.pdbx_seq_one_letter_code
_entity_poly.pdbx_strand_id
1 'polypeptide(L)'
;MNIGIIESYNSGFLDVIPEGEDSDYWQIAAIHINGQAYCPTPRLYRSEKVALAKAAQIYDWLASHEGEISNGACNCSELKLILWQQPKVS
;
A
#
# COMPACT_ATOMS: atom_id res chain seq x y z
N MET A 1 11.67 -18.87 -2.26
CA MET A 1 10.50 -18.27 -1.57
C MET A 1 10.86 -16.95 -0.88
N ASN A 2 10.67 -15.82 -1.56
CA ASN A 2 10.57 -14.53 -0.85
C ASN A 2 9.20 -14.48 -0.18
N ILE A 3 9.18 -14.36 1.15
CA ILE A 3 7.93 -14.25 1.92
C ILE A 3 7.52 -12.79 1.89
N GLY A 4 6.23 -12.51 1.71
CA GLY A 4 5.69 -11.15 1.85
C GLY A 4 6.04 -10.53 3.21
N ILE A 5 6.19 -9.22 3.24
CA ILE A 5 6.60 -8.47 4.42
C ILE A 5 5.44 -7.58 4.86
N ILE A 6 5.07 -7.74 6.13
CA ILE A 6 4.16 -6.84 6.83
C ILE A 6 5.02 -6.06 7.82
N GLU A 7 5.26 -4.79 7.52
CA GLU A 7 6.04 -3.89 8.37
C GLU A 7 5.12 -2.95 9.15
N SER A 8 5.33 -2.83 10.46
CA SER A 8 4.63 -1.82 11.27
C SER A 8 5.07 -0.42 10.87
N TYR A 9 4.11 0.47 10.61
CA TYR A 9 4.38 1.87 10.28
C TYR A 9 3.35 2.78 10.96
N ASN A 10 3.83 3.63 11.87
CA ASN A 10 2.99 4.46 12.74
C ASN A 10 1.92 3.61 13.48
N SER A 11 0.64 3.97 13.36
CA SER A 11 -0.49 3.23 13.96
C SER A 11 -1.05 2.13 13.05
N GLY A 12 -0.37 1.84 11.92
CA GLY A 12 -0.81 0.87 10.93
C GLY A 12 0.31 -0.05 10.43
N PHE A 13 0.11 -0.62 9.24
CA PHE A 13 1.02 -1.60 8.65
C PHE A 13 1.13 -1.43 7.14
N LEU A 14 2.32 -1.70 6.60
CA LEU A 14 2.62 -1.71 5.17
C LEU A 14 2.79 -3.16 4.75
N ASP A 15 2.00 -3.61 3.77
CA ASP A 15 2.08 -4.96 3.22
C ASP A 15 2.68 -4.91 1.81
N VAL A 16 3.88 -5.48 1.67
CA VAL A 16 4.60 -5.60 0.40
C VAL A 16 4.92 -7.06 0.12
N ILE A 17 4.76 -7.46 -1.13
CA ILE A 17 5.02 -8.84 -1.57
C ILE A 17 5.99 -8.83 -2.74
N PRO A 18 6.83 -9.87 -2.89
CA PRO A 18 7.57 -10.07 -4.12
C PRO A 18 6.60 -10.32 -5.28
N GLU A 19 7.01 -9.95 -6.49
CA GLU A 19 6.24 -10.22 -7.71
C GLU A 19 6.20 -11.71 -8.06
N GLY A 20 7.26 -12.45 -7.70
CA GLY A 20 7.35 -13.89 -7.93
C GLY A 20 8.52 -14.52 -7.17
N GLU A 21 8.60 -15.85 -7.23
CA GLU A 21 9.76 -16.57 -6.73
C GLU A 21 10.99 -16.18 -7.59
N ASP A 22 12.07 -15.76 -6.92
CA ASP A 22 13.31 -15.26 -7.53
C ASP A 22 13.20 -13.91 -8.28
N SER A 23 12.08 -13.18 -8.13
CA SER A 23 11.96 -11.82 -8.65
C SER A 23 12.62 -10.81 -7.71
N ASP A 24 13.47 -9.94 -8.27
CA ASP A 24 14.00 -8.76 -7.59
C ASP A 24 12.93 -7.65 -7.44
N TYR A 25 11.77 -7.82 -8.07
CA TYR A 25 10.69 -6.86 -8.04
C TYR A 25 9.70 -7.13 -6.92
N TRP A 26 9.23 -6.03 -6.33
CA TRP A 26 8.29 -5.99 -5.22
C TRP A 26 7.09 -5.15 -5.58
N GLN A 27 5.95 -5.45 -4.98
CA GLN A 27 4.71 -4.73 -5.15
C GLN A 27 4.09 -4.43 -3.78
N ILE A 28 3.27 -3.40 -3.71
CA ILE A 28 2.54 -3.04 -2.51
C ILE A 28 1.19 -3.75 -2.58
N ALA A 29 0.96 -4.70 -1.69
CA ALA A 29 -0.29 -5.44 -1.62
C ALA A 29 -1.39 -4.60 -0.97
N ALA A 30 -1.07 -3.96 0.17
CA ALA A 30 -2.00 -3.10 0.88
C ALA A 30 -1.29 -2.12 1.83
N ILE A 31 -1.95 -1.00 2.10
CA ILE A 31 -1.63 -0.10 3.22
C ILE A 31 -2.77 -0.20 4.23
N HIS A 32 -2.47 -0.55 5.47
CA HIS A 32 -3.45 -0.69 6.53
C HIS A 32 -3.43 0.51 7.46
N ILE A 33 -4.54 1.24 7.54
CA ILE A 33 -4.73 2.38 8.44
C ILE A 33 -6.12 2.29 9.06
N ASN A 34 -6.21 2.49 10.39
CA ASN A 34 -7.48 2.51 11.13
C ASN A 34 -8.40 1.29 10.88
N GLY A 35 -7.81 0.11 10.67
CA GLY A 35 -8.55 -1.14 10.43
C GLY A 35 -9.15 -1.28 9.03
N GLN A 36 -8.78 -0.38 8.11
CA GLN A 36 -9.12 -0.43 6.69
C GLN A 36 -7.86 -0.80 5.89
N ALA A 37 -8.05 -1.42 4.72
CA ALA A 37 -6.97 -1.76 3.81
C ALA A 37 -7.11 -0.97 2.50
N TYR A 38 -6.02 -0.37 2.05
CA TYR A 38 -5.94 0.42 0.83
C TYR A 38 -5.00 -0.25 -0.15
N CYS A 39 -5.54 -0.73 -1.26
CA CYS A 39 -4.78 -1.41 -2.30
C CYS A 39 -4.44 -0.42 -3.43
N PRO A 40 -3.18 -0.04 -3.61
CA PRO A 40 -2.80 0.79 -4.74
C PRO A 40 -2.91 0.04 -6.06
N THR A 41 -3.01 0.79 -7.15
CA THR A 41 -2.87 0.24 -8.50
C THR A 41 -1.55 -0.54 -8.58
N PRO A 42 -1.56 -1.81 -9.06
CA PRO A 42 -0.37 -2.63 -9.09
C PRO A 42 0.80 -1.95 -9.80
N ARG A 43 1.94 -1.90 -9.10
CA ARG A 43 3.21 -1.37 -9.61
C ARG A 43 4.37 -2.20 -9.07
N LEU A 44 5.37 -2.36 -9.93
CA LEU A 44 6.61 -3.06 -9.59
C LEU A 44 7.69 -2.06 -9.17
N TYR A 45 8.33 -2.37 -8.05
CA TYR A 45 9.43 -1.63 -7.46
C TYR A 45 10.67 -2.52 -7.48
N ARG A 46 11.84 -1.93 -7.75
CA ARG A 46 13.10 -2.66 -7.97
C ARG A 46 13.70 -3.32 -6.72
N SER A 47 13.09 -3.10 -5.55
CA SER A 47 13.50 -3.74 -4.31
C SER A 47 12.43 -3.56 -3.23
N GLU A 48 12.50 -4.42 -2.22
CA GLU A 48 11.71 -4.35 -0.98
C GLU A 48 11.74 -2.95 -0.37
N LYS A 49 12.95 -2.42 -0.13
CA LYS A 49 13.16 -1.10 0.47
C LYS A 49 12.49 0.03 -0.32
N VAL A 50 12.49 -0.06 -1.65
CA VAL A 50 11.80 0.93 -2.50
C VAL A 50 10.29 0.77 -2.41
N ALA A 51 9.78 -0.46 -2.38
CA ALA A 51 8.35 -0.72 -2.19
C ALA A 51 7.87 -0.20 -0.82
N LEU A 52 8.61 -0.47 0.26
CA LEU A 52 8.31 0.01 1.61
C LEU A 52 8.33 1.53 1.71
N ALA A 53 9.37 2.18 1.16
CA ALA A 53 9.45 3.64 1.14
C ALA A 53 8.27 4.26 0.37
N LYS A 54 7.79 3.60 -0.70
CA LYS A 54 6.60 4.04 -1.42
C LYS A 54 5.30 3.74 -0.69
N ALA A 55 5.20 2.62 0.00
CA ALA A 55 4.06 2.31 0.86
C ALA A 55 3.93 3.32 2.01
N ALA A 56 5.05 3.72 2.63
CA ALA A 56 5.10 4.77 3.64
C ALA A 56 4.61 6.13 3.10
N GLN A 57 5.06 6.54 1.90
CA GLN A 57 4.56 7.76 1.26
C GLN A 57 3.05 7.74 1.01
N ILE A 58 2.52 6.59 0.58
CA ILE A 58 1.08 6.41 0.41
C ILE A 58 0.36 6.49 1.76
N TYR A 59 0.91 5.86 2.81
CA TYR A 59 0.37 5.93 4.16
C TYR A 59 0.28 7.38 4.66
N ASP A 60 1.37 8.14 4.56
CA ASP A 60 1.40 9.53 5.04
C ASP A 60 0.40 10.42 4.29
N TRP A 61 0.23 10.15 2.99
CA TRP A 61 -0.79 10.82 2.18
C TRP A 61 -2.22 10.44 2.61
N LEU A 62 -2.50 9.15 2.81
CA LEU A 62 -3.78 8.65 3.30
C LEU A 62 -4.14 9.26 4.67
N ALA A 63 -3.17 9.27 5.60
CA ALA A 63 -3.35 9.80 6.95
C ALA A 63 -3.62 11.31 6.98
N SER A 64 -3.09 12.06 6.00
CA SER A 64 -3.34 13.51 5.88
C SER A 64 -4.63 13.86 5.12
N HIS A 65 -5.19 12.92 4.36
CA HIS A 65 -6.36 13.14 3.49
C HIS A 65 -7.54 12.22 3.81
N GLU A 66 -7.63 11.67 5.03
CA GLU A 66 -8.68 10.70 5.42
C GLU A 66 -10.11 11.18 5.09
N GLY A 67 -10.38 12.49 5.21
CA GLY A 67 -11.70 13.08 4.92
C GLY A 67 -12.09 13.12 3.45
N GLU A 68 -11.13 12.94 2.53
CA GLU A 68 -11.36 12.98 1.08
C GLU A 68 -11.59 11.58 0.49
N ILE A 69 -11.39 10.54 1.29
CA ILE A 69 -11.46 9.16 0.83
C ILE A 69 -12.88 8.63 1.04
N SER A 70 -13.74 8.83 0.05
CA SER A 70 -15.10 8.27 0.04
C SER A 70 -15.10 6.81 -0.41
N ASN A 71 -15.73 5.93 0.38
CA ASN A 71 -15.92 4.48 0.18
C ASN A 71 -15.82 4.00 -1.28
N GLY A 72 -14.65 3.49 -1.66
CA GLY A 72 -14.44 2.85 -2.95
C GLY A 72 -13.04 3.06 -3.51
N ALA A 73 -12.85 4.16 -4.24
CA ALA A 73 -11.59 4.47 -4.92
C ALA A 73 -11.19 5.92 -4.66
N CYS A 74 -9.95 6.12 -4.23
CA CYS A 74 -9.35 7.43 -4.06
C CYS A 74 -8.28 7.63 -5.13
N ASN A 75 -8.40 8.70 -5.92
CA ASN A 75 -7.38 9.06 -6.90
C ASN A 75 -6.34 9.98 -6.25
N CYS A 76 -5.16 9.44 -5.97
CA CYS A 76 -4.03 10.23 -5.49
C CYS A 76 -3.28 10.83 -6.69
N SER A 77 -3.63 12.07 -7.05
CA SER A 77 -3.02 12.77 -8.19
C SER A 77 -1.51 13.01 -7.99
N GLU A 78 -1.08 13.26 -6.74
CA GLU A 78 0.33 13.48 -6.37
C GLU A 78 1.19 12.26 -6.67
N LEU A 79 0.71 11.07 -6.28
CA LEU A 79 1.40 9.79 -6.50
C LEU A 79 1.02 9.14 -7.83
N LYS A 80 0.17 9.80 -8.61
CA LYS A 80 -0.37 9.37 -9.91
C LYS A 80 -0.93 7.96 -9.86
N LEU A 81 -1.68 7.60 -8.83
CA LEU A 81 -2.21 6.25 -8.64
C LEU A 81 -3.63 6.26 -8.08
N ILE A 82 -4.34 5.16 -8.29
CA ILE A 82 -5.65 4.93 -7.71
C ILE A 82 -5.47 3.98 -6.52
N LEU A 83 -6.05 4.35 -5.37
CA LEU A 83 -6.12 3.55 -4.15
C LEU A 83 -7.53 2.99 -4.02
N TRP A 84 -7.65 1.68 -3.93
CA TRP A 84 -8.92 0.99 -3.73
C TRP A 84 -9.05 0.64 -2.26
N GLN A 85 -10.06 1.18 -1.60
CA GLN A 85 -10.36 0.80 -0.24
C GLN A 85 -11.05 -0.57 -0.27
N GLN A 86 -10.41 -1.57 0.31
CA GLN A 86 -11.07 -2.85 0.54
C GLN A 86 -11.92 -2.73 1.81
N PRO A 87 -13.25 -2.95 1.71
CA PRO A 87 -14.08 -3.01 2.89
C PRO A 87 -13.62 -4.17 3.76
N LYS A 88 -13.71 -3.98 5.08
CA LYS A 88 -13.53 -5.08 6.04
C LYS A 88 -14.50 -6.19 5.64
N VAL A 89 -13.98 -7.37 5.32
CA VAL A 89 -14.83 -8.56 5.18
C VAL A 89 -15.52 -8.76 6.52
N SER A 90 -16.84 -8.51 6.54
CA SER A 90 -17.71 -8.70 7.69
C SER A 90 -17.84 -10.16 8.06
#